data_AF-A0A2H3BJY7-F1
#
_entry.id   AF-A0A2H3BJY7-F1
#
_cell.length_a   1.000
_cell.length_b   1.000
_cell.length_c   1.000
_cell.angle_alpha   90.00
_cell.angle_beta   90.00
_cell.angle_gamma   90.00
#
_symmetry.space_group_name_H-M   'P 1'
#
loop_
_entity.id
_entity.type
_entity.pdbx_description
1 polymer ?
#
loop_
_entity_poly.entity_id
_entity_poly.type
_entity_poly.pdbx_seq_one_letter_code
_entity_poly.pdbx_strand_id
1 'polypeptide(L)'
;MLNGNIHTNKNKKNTDPNDVSLVGGHAFFPDQEHYREIAAQVMAMVEEKSICNFLWAVNNQNTGKWCGMKYTGVFATVCKHTFIESMVNLISGEKFGFIDEAVFHAFESTNYDHAEGFIGLPELMSFDCGYQYSINMLRHFEENYPK
;
A
#
# COMPACT_ATOMS: atom_id res chain seq x y z
N MET A 1 19.44 5.62 0.26
CA MET A 1 18.31 5.66 -0.68
C MET A 1 17.56 6.96 -0.46
N LEU A 2 17.45 7.80 -1.49
CA LEU A 2 16.67 9.04 -1.49
C LEU A 2 15.19 8.66 -1.72
N ASN A 3 14.61 7.96 -0.75
CA ASN A 3 13.23 7.47 -0.82
C ASN A 3 12.29 8.57 -0.30
N GLY A 4 11.19 8.81 -1.01
CA GLY A 4 10.18 9.81 -0.67
C GLY A 4 9.27 9.47 0.50
N ASN A 5 9.41 8.27 1.08
CA ASN A 5 8.77 7.84 2.31
C ASN A 5 9.51 8.41 3.51
N ILE A 6 8.93 9.48 4.05
CA ILE A 6 9.46 10.18 5.21
C ILE A 6 8.99 9.44 6.47
N HIS A 7 9.85 8.59 7.01
CA HIS A 7 9.67 7.84 8.26
C HIS A 7 8.44 6.90 8.31
N THR A 8 8.72 5.60 8.28
CA THR A 8 7.78 4.58 8.79
C THR A 8 7.43 4.91 10.24
N ASN A 9 6.15 4.83 10.63
CA ASN A 9 5.68 5.14 11.98
C ASN A 9 5.80 6.63 12.40
N LYS A 10 5.66 7.56 11.45
CA LYS A 10 5.70 9.00 11.72
C LYS A 10 4.53 9.44 12.61
N ASN A 11 4.82 10.03 13.77
CA ASN A 11 3.81 10.59 14.66
C ASN A 11 3.30 11.96 14.19
N LYS A 12 2.04 12.29 14.45
CA LYS A 12 1.43 13.60 14.11
C LYS A 12 1.99 14.76 14.96
N LYS A 13 2.45 14.48 16.17
CA LYS A 13 2.78 15.51 17.18
C LYS A 13 4.20 16.10 17.06
N ASN A 14 5.11 15.46 16.33
CA ASN A 14 6.51 15.89 16.20
C ASN A 14 6.93 15.95 14.74
N THR A 15 6.30 16.84 13.98
CA THR A 15 6.64 17.03 12.57
C THR A 15 7.23 18.41 12.38
N ASP A 16 8.53 18.49 12.06
CA ASP A 16 9.09 19.72 11.51
C ASP A 16 8.33 20.04 10.21
N PRO A 17 7.78 21.27 10.04
CA PRO A 17 7.15 21.67 8.78
C PRO A 17 8.07 21.50 7.56
N ASN A 18 9.39 21.48 7.77
CA ASN A 18 10.40 21.29 6.72
C ASN A 18 10.77 19.81 6.49
N ASP A 19 10.21 18.86 7.25
CA ASP A 19 10.33 17.43 6.97
C ASP A 19 9.45 17.03 5.78
N VAL A 20 9.88 17.49 4.61
CA VAL A 20 9.29 17.21 3.31
C VAL A 20 10.12 16.20 2.54
N SER A 21 9.46 15.52 1.61
CA SER A 21 10.09 14.49 0.79
C SER A 21 11.00 15.18 -0.21
N LEU A 22 12.30 14.86 -0.19
CA LEU A 22 13.26 15.45 -1.14
C LEU A 22 12.98 15.05 -2.60
N VAL A 23 12.23 13.96 -2.79
CA VAL A 23 11.78 13.50 -4.10
C VAL A 23 10.29 13.72 -4.29
N GLY A 24 9.62 14.56 -3.49
CA GLY A 24 8.19 14.86 -3.70
C GLY A 24 7.27 13.63 -3.67
N GLY A 25 7.67 12.55 -2.99
CA GLY A 25 6.96 11.26 -3.02
C GLY A 25 7.34 10.33 -4.18
N HIS A 26 8.18 10.74 -5.13
CA HIS A 26 8.58 9.97 -6.32
C HIS A 26 9.49 8.76 -6.09
N ALA A 27 9.53 8.18 -4.89
CA ALA A 27 10.21 6.89 -4.74
C ALA A 27 9.21 5.80 -5.03
N PHE A 28 9.42 4.94 -6.04
CA PHE A 28 8.62 3.73 -6.35
C PHE A 28 7.08 3.88 -6.27
N PHE A 29 6.56 5.11 -6.41
CA PHE A 29 5.18 5.48 -6.09
C PHE A 29 4.62 6.45 -7.15
N PRO A 30 3.29 6.60 -7.21
CA PRO A 30 2.63 7.73 -7.87
C PRO A 30 3.08 9.08 -7.29
N ASP A 31 2.75 10.15 -8.01
CA ASP A 31 2.96 11.50 -7.51
C ASP A 31 2.23 11.74 -6.16
N GLN A 32 2.73 12.69 -5.37
CA GLN A 32 2.20 12.96 -4.04
C GLN A 32 0.75 13.49 -4.04
N GLU A 33 0.29 14.10 -5.13
CA GLU A 33 -1.07 14.63 -5.24
C GLU A 33 -2.05 13.47 -5.43
N HIS A 34 -1.78 12.58 -6.38
CA HIS A 34 -2.49 11.32 -6.61
C HIS A 34 -2.55 10.47 -5.33
N TYR A 35 -1.44 10.32 -4.60
CA TYR A 35 -1.46 9.60 -3.33
C TYR A 35 -2.41 10.22 -2.29
N ARG A 36 -2.58 11.55 -2.25
CA ARG A 36 -3.53 12.19 -1.32
C ARG A 36 -4.97 11.90 -1.71
N GLU A 37 -5.27 11.84 -3.00
CA GLU A 37 -6.60 11.49 -3.51
C GLU A 37 -6.94 10.05 -3.17
N ILE A 38 -6.04 9.12 -3.47
CA ILE A 38 -6.19 7.70 -3.10
C ILE A 38 -6.34 7.56 -1.58
N ALA A 39 -5.51 8.23 -0.80
CA ALA A 39 -5.63 8.23 0.65
C ALA A 39 -7.00 8.70 1.14
N ALA A 40 -7.56 9.76 0.55
CA ALA A 40 -8.90 10.23 0.90
C ALA A 40 -9.97 9.20 0.53
N GLN A 41 -9.87 8.58 -0.63
CA GLN A 41 -10.80 7.54 -1.10
C GLN A 41 -10.75 6.30 -0.20
N VAL A 42 -9.55 5.75 0.06
CA VAL A 42 -9.36 4.55 0.90
C VAL A 42 -9.83 4.79 2.34
N MET A 43 -9.66 6.00 2.86
CA MET A 43 -10.18 6.35 4.18
C MET A 43 -11.70 6.49 4.23
N ALA A 44 -12.36 6.74 3.10
CA ALA A 44 -13.82 6.76 2.98
C ALA A 44 -14.43 5.37 2.76
N MET A 45 -13.64 4.38 2.33
CA MET A 45 -14.10 3.01 2.12
C MET A 45 -14.51 2.34 3.44
N VAL A 46 -15.57 1.55 3.38
CA VAL A 46 -16.03 0.73 4.51
C VAL A 46 -14.98 -0.33 4.81
N GLU A 47 -14.73 -0.58 6.10
CA GLU A 47 -13.78 -1.61 6.51
C GLU A 47 -14.28 -3.00 6.15
N GLU A 48 -13.51 -3.66 5.29
CA GLU A 48 -13.70 -5.07 5.01
C GLU A 48 -13.16 -5.88 6.19
N LYS A 49 -14.06 -6.62 6.85
CA LYS A 49 -13.68 -7.55 7.92
C LYS A 49 -13.10 -8.82 7.31
N SER A 50 -12.09 -9.37 7.97
CA SER A 50 -11.56 -10.68 7.60
C SER A 50 -12.62 -11.76 7.82
N ILE A 51 -12.76 -12.64 6.82
CA ILE A 51 -13.59 -13.85 6.89
C ILE A 51 -12.94 -14.94 7.75
N CYS A 52 -11.64 -14.82 8.03
CA CYS A 52 -10.91 -15.76 8.87
C CYS A 52 -11.02 -15.35 10.35
N ASN A 53 -11.75 -16.14 11.14
CA ASN A 53 -11.96 -15.91 12.57
C ASN A 53 -10.65 -15.85 13.38
N PHE A 54 -9.55 -16.41 12.87
CA PHE A 54 -8.24 -16.42 13.54
C PHE A 54 -7.40 -15.16 13.27
N LEU A 55 -7.78 -14.33 12.30
CA LEU A 55 -7.08 -13.08 11.98
C LEU A 55 -7.63 -11.91 12.81
N TRP A 56 -7.59 -12.06 14.14
CA TRP A 56 -8.02 -11.02 15.08
C TRP A 56 -7.23 -9.71 14.86
N ALA A 57 -5.96 -9.80 14.48
CA ALA A 57 -5.11 -8.65 14.19
C ALA A 57 -5.65 -7.78 13.04
N VAL A 58 -6.15 -8.38 11.94
CA VAL A 58 -6.79 -7.67 10.81
C VAL A 58 -8.02 -6.91 11.26
N ASN A 59 -8.88 -7.60 12.02
CA ASN A 59 -10.16 -7.04 12.48
C ASN A 59 -9.98 -5.98 13.57
N ASN A 60 -8.79 -5.85 14.15
CA ASN A 60 -8.47 -4.91 15.23
C ASN A 60 -7.33 -3.95 14.85
N GLN A 61 -7.12 -3.71 13.55
CA GLN A 61 -6.13 -2.74 13.09
C GLN A 61 -6.46 -1.31 13.51
N ASN A 62 -7.69 -0.99 13.91
CA ASN A 62 -8.06 0.31 14.49
C ASN A 62 -7.88 0.40 16.02
N THR A 63 -7.17 -0.54 16.63
CA THR A 63 -6.87 -0.46 18.06
C THR A 63 -5.90 0.69 18.35
N GLY A 64 -5.92 1.20 19.59
CA GLY A 64 -5.19 2.39 20.03
C GLY A 64 -3.67 2.41 19.76
N LYS A 65 -3.09 1.29 19.30
CA LYS A 65 -1.71 1.16 18.82
C LYS A 65 -1.32 2.25 17.80
N TRP A 66 -2.23 2.64 16.93
CA TRP A 66 -1.95 3.59 15.84
C TRP A 66 -2.48 5.01 16.09
N CYS A 67 -3.04 5.25 17.28
CA CYS A 67 -3.63 6.54 17.63
C CYS A 67 -2.55 7.63 17.64
N GLY A 68 -2.76 8.69 16.84
CA GLY A 68 -1.83 9.81 16.75
C GLY A 68 -0.69 9.64 15.74
N MET A 69 -0.69 8.56 14.96
CA MET A 69 0.26 8.35 13.88
C MET A 69 -0.24 8.97 12.57
N LYS A 70 0.70 9.55 11.80
CA LYS A 70 0.47 10.11 10.45
C LYS A 70 0.57 8.99 9.41
N TYR A 71 1.59 8.14 9.54
CA TYR A 71 1.75 6.91 8.77
C TYR A 71 1.93 5.77 9.76
N THR A 72 1.04 4.79 9.69
CA THR A 72 1.01 3.58 10.51
C THR A 72 1.94 2.49 10.01
N GLY A 73 2.38 2.58 8.76
CA GLY A 73 3.25 1.59 8.15
C GLY A 73 3.55 1.92 6.70
N VAL A 74 4.23 0.98 6.05
CA VAL A 74 4.56 1.00 4.63
C VAL A 74 4.32 -0.40 4.10
N PHE A 75 3.67 -0.51 2.95
CA PHE A 75 3.52 -1.74 2.21
C PHE A 75 4.35 -1.67 0.93
N ALA A 76 4.97 -2.77 0.51
CA ALA A 76 5.77 -2.87 -0.69
C ALA A 76 5.49 -4.17 -1.43
N THR A 77 5.45 -4.07 -2.75
CA THR A 77 5.58 -5.22 -3.66
C THR A 77 7.04 -5.39 -4.02
N VAL A 78 7.51 -6.64 -4.02
CA VAL A 78 8.90 -6.97 -4.36
C VAL A 78 8.97 -8.16 -5.30
N CYS A 79 9.93 -8.11 -6.22
CA CYS A 79 10.24 -9.23 -7.09
C CYS A 79 11.10 -10.29 -6.35
N LYS A 80 11.32 -11.46 -6.96
CA LYS A 80 12.21 -12.53 -6.43
C LYS A 80 13.59 -12.04 -6.03
N HIS A 81 14.09 -11.03 -6.72
CA HIS A 81 15.43 -10.48 -6.49
C HIS A 81 15.46 -9.41 -5.39
N THR A 82 14.35 -9.22 -4.66
CA THR A 82 14.21 -8.22 -3.59
C THR A 82 14.30 -6.77 -4.11
N PHE A 83 14.01 -6.54 -5.39
CA PHE A 83 13.78 -5.19 -5.88
C PHE A 83 12.36 -4.78 -5.53
N ILE A 84 12.22 -3.58 -4.95
CA ILE A 84 10.93 -2.96 -4.70
C ILE A 84 10.37 -2.52 -6.05
N GLU A 85 9.20 -3.05 -6.39
CA GLU A 85 8.50 -2.71 -7.63
C GLU A 85 7.60 -1.51 -7.40
N SER A 86 6.85 -1.54 -6.30
CA SER A 86 5.98 -0.46 -5.86
C SER A 86 5.89 -0.45 -4.34
N MET A 87 5.53 0.68 -3.77
CA MET A 87 5.37 0.83 -2.33
C MET A 87 4.26 1.84 -2.03
N VAL A 88 3.65 1.76 -0.84
CA VAL A 88 2.57 2.66 -0.39
C VAL A 88 2.72 2.99 1.10
N ASN A 89 2.46 4.23 1.52
CA ASN A 89 2.36 4.58 2.94
C ASN A 89 0.97 4.22 3.45
N LEU A 90 0.89 3.61 4.63
CA LEU A 90 -0.37 3.21 5.26
C LEU A 90 -0.78 4.24 6.30
N ILE A 91 -1.98 4.80 6.21
CA ILE A 91 -2.44 5.90 7.09
C ILE A 91 -3.28 5.40 8.28
N SER A 92 -3.99 4.28 8.12
CA SER A 92 -4.91 3.75 9.13
C SER A 92 -4.87 2.23 9.15
N GLY A 93 -3.70 1.67 9.46
CA GLY A 93 -3.45 0.25 9.35
C GLY A 93 -3.35 -0.21 7.90
N GLU A 94 -3.42 -1.51 7.71
CA GLU A 94 -3.27 -2.18 6.41
C GLU A 94 -4.61 -2.31 5.68
N LYS A 95 -5.29 -1.18 5.46
CA LYS A 95 -6.49 -1.16 4.61
C LYS A 95 -6.14 -1.63 3.20
N PHE A 96 -6.93 -2.55 2.65
CA PHE A 96 -6.67 -3.17 1.36
C PHE A 96 -6.60 -2.19 0.19
N GLY A 97 -7.35 -1.08 0.23
CA GLY A 97 -7.27 -0.08 -0.84
C GLY A 97 -5.87 0.55 -1.01
N PHE A 98 -5.07 0.66 0.05
CA PHE A 98 -3.66 1.08 -0.13
C PHE A 98 -2.84 0.00 -0.82
N ILE A 99 -3.09 -1.27 -0.50
CA ILE A 99 -2.41 -2.42 -1.07
C ILE A 99 -2.75 -2.54 -2.56
N ASP A 100 -4.03 -2.40 -2.90
CA ASP A 100 -4.52 -2.40 -4.27
C ASP A 100 -3.77 -1.37 -5.12
N GLU A 101 -3.56 -0.16 -4.59
CA GLU A 101 -2.80 0.88 -5.27
C GLU A 101 -1.33 0.50 -5.50
N ALA A 102 -0.67 -0.08 -4.50
CA ALA A 102 0.70 -0.53 -4.65
C ALA A 102 0.83 -1.64 -5.71
N VAL A 103 -0.09 -2.60 -5.69
CA VAL A 103 -0.13 -3.72 -6.64
C VAL A 103 -0.47 -3.23 -8.05
N PHE A 104 -1.43 -2.32 -8.19
CA PHE A 104 -1.77 -1.67 -9.47
C PHE A 104 -0.56 -0.93 -10.05
N HIS A 105 0.11 -0.12 -9.24
CA HIS A 105 1.34 0.57 -9.67
C HIS A 105 2.46 -0.39 -10.06
N ALA A 106 2.59 -1.52 -9.37
CA ALA A 106 3.54 -2.55 -9.75
C ALA A 106 3.22 -3.07 -11.16
N PHE A 107 1.95 -3.38 -11.46
CA PHE A 107 1.53 -3.81 -12.81
C PHE A 107 1.80 -2.76 -13.87
N GLU A 108 1.36 -1.52 -13.66
CA GLU A 108 1.57 -0.41 -14.60
C GLU A 108 3.05 -0.13 -14.84
N SER A 109 3.89 -0.23 -13.81
CA SER A 109 5.34 -0.04 -13.93
C SER A 109 6.03 -1.14 -14.73
N THR A 110 5.42 -2.33 -14.78
CA THR A 110 5.91 -3.48 -15.55
C THR A 110 5.41 -3.51 -16.99
N ASN A 111 4.84 -2.40 -17.52
CA ASN A 111 4.35 -2.15 -18.89
C ASN A 111 5.35 -2.57 -20.01
N TYR A 112 5.58 -3.86 -20.16
CA TYR A 112 6.32 -4.48 -21.23
C TYR A 112 5.35 -5.38 -21.97
N ASP A 113 5.08 -5.01 -23.23
CA ASP A 113 4.57 -5.91 -24.26
C ASP A 113 5.07 -7.33 -23.96
N HIS A 114 4.16 -8.19 -23.51
CA HIS A 114 4.52 -9.52 -23.06
C HIS A 114 5.04 -10.31 -24.26
N ALA A 115 6.35 -10.27 -24.49
CA ALA A 115 7.02 -11.34 -25.20
C ALA A 115 6.68 -12.63 -24.45
N GLU A 116 6.19 -13.63 -25.19
CA GLU A 116 5.74 -14.91 -24.65
C GLU A 116 6.71 -15.43 -23.57
N GLY A 117 6.27 -15.42 -22.30
CA GLY A 117 7.05 -15.99 -21.19
C GLY A 117 7.32 -15.10 -19.97
N PHE A 118 6.75 -13.89 -19.85
CA PHE A 118 6.89 -13.12 -18.61
C PHE A 118 6.01 -13.68 -17.48
N ILE A 119 6.66 -14.15 -16.43
CA ILE A 119 6.10 -14.56 -15.13
C ILE A 119 6.18 -13.27 -14.27
N GLY A 120 5.14 -12.66 -13.71
CA GLY A 120 3.77 -13.06 -13.39
C GLY A 120 3.55 -12.63 -11.93
N LEU A 121 2.79 -11.54 -11.70
CA LEU A 121 2.44 -10.94 -10.40
C LEU A 121 3.65 -10.47 -9.53
N PRO A 122 3.48 -9.46 -8.66
CA PRO A 122 4.46 -9.23 -7.59
C PRO A 122 4.58 -10.50 -6.75
N GLU A 123 5.78 -11.07 -6.71
CA GLU A 123 5.97 -12.42 -6.16
C GLU A 123 5.98 -12.45 -4.64
N LEU A 124 6.30 -11.33 -4.01
CA LEU A 124 6.28 -11.14 -2.58
C LEU A 124 5.63 -9.80 -2.25
N MET A 125 4.69 -9.83 -1.31
CA MET A 125 4.08 -8.64 -0.72
C MET A 125 4.55 -8.55 0.73
N SER A 126 4.99 -7.36 1.17
CA SER A 126 5.37 -7.13 2.56
C SER A 126 4.12 -7.03 3.45
N PHE A 127 3.43 -8.15 3.64
CA PHE A 127 2.07 -8.14 4.14
C PHE A 127 1.80 -9.26 5.16
N ASP A 128 1.49 -8.86 6.40
CA ASP A 128 1.24 -9.79 7.51
C ASP A 128 -0.10 -10.54 7.32
N CYS A 129 -1.04 -9.92 6.60
CA CYS A 129 -2.40 -10.42 6.41
C CYS A 129 -2.67 -10.89 4.96
N GLY A 130 -1.61 -11.35 4.28
CA GLY A 130 -1.59 -11.84 2.89
C GLY A 130 -2.83 -12.59 2.42
N TYR A 131 -3.20 -13.60 3.20
CA TYR A 131 -4.28 -14.53 2.86
C TYR A 131 -5.62 -13.86 2.60
N GLN A 132 -6.03 -12.90 3.43
CA GLN A 132 -7.34 -12.24 3.28
C GLN A 132 -7.38 -11.40 2.02
N TYR A 133 -6.31 -10.65 1.78
CA TYR A 133 -6.19 -9.82 0.59
C TYR A 133 -6.20 -10.69 -0.67
N SER A 134 -5.42 -11.78 -0.71
CA SER A 134 -5.36 -12.66 -1.89
C SER A 134 -6.70 -13.24 -2.31
N ILE A 135 -7.62 -13.50 -1.36
CA ILE A 135 -8.96 -14.01 -1.68
C ILE A 135 -9.83 -12.93 -2.34
N ASN A 136 -9.70 -11.68 -1.91
CA ASN A 136 -10.54 -10.58 -2.35
C ASN A 136 -9.93 -9.74 -3.49
N MET A 137 -8.63 -9.95 -3.77
CA MET A 137 -7.85 -9.15 -4.71
C MET A 137 -8.52 -9.03 -6.08
N LEU A 138 -8.97 -10.14 -6.67
CA LEU A 138 -9.65 -10.09 -7.98
C LEU A 138 -10.90 -9.20 -7.96
N ARG A 139 -11.74 -9.38 -6.94
CA ARG A 139 -12.95 -8.57 -6.75
C ARG A 139 -12.62 -7.08 -6.61
N HIS A 140 -11.57 -6.75 -5.84
CA HIS A 140 -11.13 -5.36 -5.66
C HIS A 140 -10.67 -4.74 -6.98
N PHE A 141 -9.92 -5.48 -7.78
CA PHE A 141 -9.43 -5.00 -9.05
C PHE A 141 -10.56 -4.78 -10.06
N GLU A 142 -11.55 -5.67 -10.10
CA GLU A 142 -12.74 -5.52 -10.94
C GLU A 142 -13.59 -4.29 -10.53
N GLU A 143 -13.68 -3.99 -9.23
CA GLU A 143 -14.46 -2.87 -8.71
C GLU A 143 -13.75 -1.52 -8.82
N ASN A 144 -12.45 -1.48 -8.50
CA ASN A 144 -11.69 -0.23 -8.35
C ASN A 144 -10.90 0.16 -9.61
N TYR A 145 -10.53 -0.80 -10.46
CA TYR A 145 -9.75 -0.58 -11.68
C TYR A 145 -10.42 -1.25 -12.91
N PRO A 146 -11.68 -0.90 -13.23
CA PRO A 146 -12.36 -1.45 -14.40
C PRO A 146 -11.65 -1.05 -15.69
N LYS A 147 -11.60 -1.97 -16.67
CA LYS A 147 -11.04 -1.73 -18.01
C LYS A 147 -11.83 -0.69 -18.81
#